data_AF-A0A5C6M252-F1
#
_entry.id   AF-A0A5C6M252-F1
#
_cell.length_a   1.000
_cell.length_b   1.000
_cell.length_c   1.000
_cell.angle_alpha   90.00
_cell.angle_beta   90.00
_cell.angle_gamma   90.00
#
_symmetry.space_group_name_H-M   'P 1'
#
loop_
_entity.id
_entity.type
_entity.pdbx_description
1 polymer ?
#
loop_
_entity_poly.entity_id
_entity_poly.type
_entity_poly.pdbx_seq_one_letter_code
_entity_poly.pdbx_strand_id
1 'polypeptide(L)'
;MPVPAYQSQLIEDKLWEDERYNRVPVLDPVEGDVFCVDPPSEDQVMRAMPNDPAGGFAFFQETQINNVRIVVEPLVDRLDDCKVYPLVGPARLHHCHYKCTIYYDKTIRAYWPVPFTHTDQSQEVVYIDKDHLIRCAGPAMQ
;
A
#
# COMPACT_ATOMS: atom_id res chain seq x y z
N MET A 1 -20.80 24.69 7.90
CA MET A 1 -21.02 24.69 6.45
C MET A 1 -21.01 23.22 6.01
N PRO A 2 -21.96 22.72 5.20
CA PRO A 2 -21.95 21.32 4.75
C PRO A 2 -20.73 21.06 3.87
N VAL A 3 -20.09 19.91 4.05
CA VAL A 3 -18.97 19.46 3.20
C VAL A 3 -19.58 18.97 1.87
N PRO A 4 -19.08 19.42 0.70
CA PRO A 4 -19.55 18.92 -0.58
C PRO A 4 -19.23 17.42 -0.73
N ALA A 5 -20.10 16.67 -1.42
CA ALA A 5 -20.01 15.21 -1.51
C ALA A 5 -18.64 14.69 -1.97
N TYR A 6 -18.02 15.36 -2.96
CA TYR A 6 -16.68 15.03 -3.44
C TYR A 6 -15.61 15.13 -2.34
N GLN A 7 -15.64 16.19 -1.53
CA GLN A 7 -14.69 16.34 -0.42
C GLN A 7 -14.96 15.34 0.70
N SER A 8 -16.22 14.97 0.94
CA SER A 8 -16.56 13.90 1.89
C SER A 8 -15.93 12.57 1.49
N GLN A 9 -16.08 12.18 0.21
CA GLN A 9 -15.51 10.93 -0.32
C GLN A 9 -13.99 10.90 -0.18
N LEU A 10 -13.30 11.98 -0.54
CA LEU A 10 -11.84 12.06 -0.37
C LEU A 10 -11.39 11.91 1.09
N ILE A 11 -12.17 12.46 2.03
CA ILE A 11 -11.89 12.33 3.47
C ILE A 11 -12.11 10.89 3.93
N GLU A 12 -13.20 10.26 3.49
CA GLU A 12 -13.54 8.87 3.81
C GLU A 12 -12.48 7.90 3.25
N ASP A 13 -12.07 8.05 2.01
CA ASP A 13 -11.02 7.24 1.38
C ASP A 13 -9.70 7.36 2.13
N LYS A 14 -9.31 8.58 2.52
CA LYS A 14 -8.09 8.82 3.28
C LYS A 14 -8.15 8.19 4.68
N LEU A 15 -9.29 8.25 5.36
CA LEU A 15 -9.47 7.62 6.66
C LEU A 15 -9.41 6.09 6.53
N TRP A 16 -10.03 5.54 5.49
CA TRP A 16 -10.01 4.11 5.21
C TRP A 16 -8.58 3.59 4.95
N GLU A 17 -7.78 4.33 4.18
CA GLU A 17 -6.36 4.01 3.95
C GLU A 17 -5.53 4.09 5.25
N ASP A 18 -5.76 5.12 6.07
CA ASP A 18 -5.00 5.31 7.30
C ASP A 18 -5.26 4.19 8.31
N GLU A 19 -6.52 3.81 8.49
CA GLU A 19 -6.91 2.73 9.40
C GLU A 19 -6.35 1.37 8.98
N ARG A 20 -6.28 1.11 7.67
CA ARG A 20 -5.94 -0.20 7.13
C ARG A 20 -4.44 -0.40 6.88
N TYR A 21 -3.75 0.64 6.41
CA TYR A 21 -2.39 0.51 5.87
C TYR A 21 -1.34 1.31 6.63
N ASN A 22 -1.64 2.51 7.13
CA ASN A 22 -0.65 3.34 7.83
C ASN A 22 -0.42 2.92 9.28
N ARG A 23 -1.38 2.22 9.90
CA ARG A 23 -1.27 1.77 11.29
C ARG A 23 -0.45 0.50 11.40
N VAL A 24 0.57 0.56 12.25
CA VAL A 24 1.40 -0.59 12.61
C VAL A 24 0.67 -1.45 13.65
N PRO A 25 0.35 -2.72 13.35
CA PRO A 25 -0.30 -3.60 14.31
C PRO A 25 0.68 -4.02 15.42
N VAL A 26 0.14 -4.16 16.62
CA VAL A 26 0.86 -4.72 17.78
C VAL A 26 0.34 -6.13 18.00
N LEU A 27 1.20 -7.12 17.76
CA LEU A 27 0.92 -8.53 17.94
C LEU A 27 1.29 -8.99 19.35
N ASP A 28 0.62 -10.06 19.76
CA ASP A 28 0.91 -10.75 21.02
C ASP A 28 2.24 -11.51 20.93
N PRO A 29 2.83 -11.88 22.09
CA PRO A 29 4.08 -12.61 22.11
C PRO A 29 3.95 -13.96 21.39
N VAL A 30 4.79 -14.17 20.38
CA VAL A 30 4.89 -15.44 19.65
C VAL A 30 6.20 -16.12 20.02
N GLU A 31 6.15 -17.42 20.31
CA GLU A 31 7.34 -18.24 20.51
C GLU A 31 7.83 -18.79 19.17
N GLY A 32 9.03 -18.39 18.73
CA GLY A 32 9.68 -18.92 17.53
C GLY A 32 10.33 -17.87 16.64
N ASP A 33 10.86 -18.34 15.50
CA ASP A 33 11.29 -17.46 14.42
C ASP A 33 10.03 -17.05 13.63
N VAL A 34 9.79 -15.76 13.54
CA VAL A 34 8.56 -15.20 12.97
C VAL A 34 8.88 -14.73 11.57
N PHE A 35 8.15 -15.25 10.58
CA PHE A 35 8.23 -14.80 9.19
C PHE A 35 7.07 -13.86 8.88
N CYS A 36 7.25 -12.99 7.90
CA CYS A 36 6.17 -12.14 7.43
C CYS A 36 5.10 -12.99 6.73
N VAL A 37 3.97 -13.23 7.39
CA VAL A 37 2.89 -14.11 6.88
C VAL A 37 2.01 -13.40 5.83
N ASP A 38 1.85 -12.08 5.95
CA ASP A 38 0.86 -11.33 5.18
C ASP A 38 1.51 -10.41 4.11
N PRO A 39 1.60 -10.85 2.84
CA PRO A 39 2.06 -10.00 1.75
C PRO A 39 1.12 -8.80 1.53
N PRO A 40 1.58 -7.70 0.90
CA PRO A 40 0.73 -6.57 0.53
C PRO A 40 -0.47 -7.00 -0.31
N SER A 41 -1.63 -6.43 0.03
CA SER A 41 -2.85 -6.63 -0.73
C SER A 41 -2.73 -5.91 -2.07
N GLU A 42 -3.35 -6.45 -3.11
CA GLU A 42 -3.34 -5.84 -4.45
C GLU A 42 -3.89 -4.40 -4.43
N ASP A 43 -4.93 -4.13 -3.63
CA ASP A 43 -5.47 -2.77 -3.43
C ASP A 43 -4.45 -1.83 -2.78
N GLN A 44 -3.68 -2.31 -1.80
CA GLN A 44 -2.61 -1.53 -1.17
C GLN A 44 -1.53 -1.17 -2.20
N VAL A 45 -1.17 -2.11 -3.07
CA VAL A 45 -0.19 -1.90 -4.14
C VAL A 45 -0.69 -0.87 -5.15
N MET A 46 -1.97 -0.96 -5.55
CA MET A 46 -2.57 -0.02 -6.50
C MET A 46 -2.70 1.40 -5.93
N ARG A 47 -3.03 1.55 -4.65
CA ARG A 47 -3.12 2.86 -3.99
C ARG A 47 -1.77 3.49 -3.71
N ALA A 48 -0.74 2.67 -3.49
CA ALA A 48 0.64 3.13 -3.33
C ALA A 48 1.30 3.54 -4.66
N MET A 49 0.65 3.30 -5.80
CA MET A 49 1.12 3.74 -7.10
C MET A 49 1.08 5.28 -7.17
N PRO A 50 2.19 5.95 -7.55
CA PRO A 50 2.25 7.41 -7.55
C PRO A 50 1.43 8.07 -8.67
N ASN A 51 1.06 7.29 -9.69
CA ASN A 51 0.26 7.76 -10.81
C ASN A 51 -1.20 7.34 -10.61
N ASP A 52 -2.09 8.33 -10.51
CA ASP A 52 -3.52 8.06 -10.45
C ASP A 52 -3.99 7.47 -11.80
N PRO A 53 -4.58 6.25 -11.82
CA PRO A 53 -5.14 5.66 -13.02
C PRO A 53 -6.23 6.54 -13.65
N ALA A 54 -6.88 7.40 -12.87
CA ALA A 54 -7.99 8.26 -13.31
C ALA A 54 -7.53 9.68 -13.73
N GLY A 55 -6.36 9.79 -14.36
CA GLY A 55 -5.81 11.08 -14.77
C GLY A 55 -6.54 11.74 -15.95
N GLY A 56 -6.85 13.02 -15.80
CA GLY A 56 -7.29 13.91 -16.88
C GLY A 56 -8.71 14.45 -16.72
N PHE A 57 -9.21 15.12 -17.75
CA PHE A 57 -10.58 15.62 -17.79
C PHE A 57 -11.37 14.75 -18.76
N ALA A 58 -12.47 14.17 -18.27
CA ALA A 58 -13.34 13.29 -19.05
C ALA A 58 -13.67 13.94 -20.41
N PHE A 59 -13.60 13.16 -21.49
CA PHE A 59 -13.81 13.61 -22.87
C PHE A 59 -12.76 14.56 -23.47
N PHE A 60 -11.75 15.02 -22.72
CA PHE A 60 -10.67 15.84 -23.27
C PHE A 60 -9.35 15.06 -23.32
N GLN A 61 -8.91 14.57 -22.17
CA GLN A 61 -7.70 13.77 -22.02
C GLN A 61 -7.97 12.71 -20.97
N GLU A 62 -7.87 11.45 -21.35
CA GLU A 62 -8.12 10.29 -20.51
C GLU A 62 -6.87 9.42 -20.48
N THR A 63 -6.40 9.14 -19.27
CA THR A 63 -5.41 8.09 -19.04
C THR A 63 -6.15 6.86 -18.53
N GLN A 64 -5.83 5.69 -19.08
CA GLN A 64 -6.38 4.41 -18.65
C GLN A 64 -5.24 3.45 -18.40
N ILE A 65 -5.38 2.66 -17.34
CA ILE A 65 -4.47 1.55 -17.01
C ILE A 65 -5.23 0.25 -17.23
N ASN A 66 -4.71 -0.61 -18.10
CA ASN A 66 -5.33 -1.89 -18.46
C ASN A 66 -4.38 -3.06 -18.22
N ASN A 67 -4.94 -4.28 -18.09
CA ASN A 67 -4.18 -5.54 -17.99
C ASN A 67 -3.08 -5.50 -16.91
N VAL A 68 -3.46 -5.04 -15.71
CA VAL A 68 -2.56 -4.94 -14.56
C VAL A 68 -2.14 -6.33 -14.10
N ARG A 69 -0.84 -6.53 -13.91
CA ARG A 69 -0.25 -7.73 -13.31
C ARG A 69 0.71 -7.30 -12.21
N ILE A 70 0.50 -7.83 -11.01
CA ILE A 70 1.28 -7.46 -9.84
C ILE A 70 2.13 -8.66 -9.44
N VAL A 71 3.42 -8.43 -9.26
CA VAL A 71 4.37 -9.40 -8.73
C VAL A 71 4.90 -8.86 -7.41
N VAL A 72 4.69 -9.60 -6.32
CA VAL A 72 5.11 -9.22 -4.97
C VAL A 72 6.30 -10.09 -4.57
N GLU A 73 7.43 -9.44 -4.26
CA GLU A 73 8.67 -10.10 -3.85
C GLU A 73 9.03 -9.64 -2.42
N PRO A 74 9.25 -10.54 -1.45
CA PRO A 74 9.79 -10.17 -0.15
C PRO A 74 11.29 -9.80 -0.30
N LEU A 75 11.67 -8.62 0.19
CA LEU A 75 13.05 -8.11 0.10
C LEU A 75 13.81 -8.31 1.41
N VAL A 76 13.18 -7.99 2.53
CA VAL A 76 13.76 -8.10 3.87
C VAL A 76 12.71 -8.65 4.81
N ASP A 77 13.11 -9.67 5.55
CA ASP A 77 12.37 -10.26 6.65
C ASP A 77 13.35 -10.34 7.83
N ARG A 78 13.27 -9.38 8.77
CA ARG A 78 14.23 -9.26 9.87
C ARG A 78 13.55 -8.87 11.17
N LEU A 79 13.81 -9.67 12.20
CA LEU A 79 13.37 -9.40 13.56
C LEU A 79 14.45 -8.68 14.38
N ASP A 80 14.09 -7.54 14.95
CA ASP A 80 14.92 -6.78 15.87
C ASP A 80 14.98 -7.42 17.27
N ASP A 81 15.96 -6.96 18.04
CA ASP A 81 16.03 -7.20 19.48
C ASP A 81 14.91 -6.46 20.22
N CYS A 82 14.61 -6.92 21.45
CA CYS A 82 13.58 -6.30 22.27
C CYS A 82 13.97 -4.88 22.70
N LYS A 83 13.16 -3.89 22.32
CA LYS A 83 13.31 -2.47 22.69
C LYS A 83 12.06 -2.00 23.42
N VAL A 84 12.20 -0.95 24.23
CA VAL A 84 11.07 -0.36 24.95
C VAL A 84 10.50 0.80 24.13
N TYR A 85 9.26 0.64 23.66
CA TYR A 85 8.50 1.68 22.97
C TYR A 85 7.56 2.39 23.95
N PRO A 86 7.49 3.73 24.00
CA PRO A 86 6.74 4.46 25.02
C PRO A 86 5.25 4.09 25.15
N LEU A 87 4.57 3.77 24.05
CA LEU A 87 3.13 3.46 24.03
C LEU A 87 2.81 1.96 24.11
N VAL A 88 3.76 1.10 23.77
CA VAL A 88 3.54 -0.35 23.59
C VAL A 88 4.24 -1.18 24.68
N GLY A 89 5.29 -0.64 25.29
CA GLY A 89 6.13 -1.34 26.25
C GLY A 89 7.27 -2.13 25.56
N PRO A 90 7.75 -3.22 26.15
CA PRO A 90 8.82 -4.04 25.57
C PRO A 90 8.30 -4.81 24.35
N ALA A 91 8.76 -4.44 23.16
CA ALA A 91 8.40 -5.07 21.90
C ALA A 91 9.62 -5.24 20.97
N ARG A 92 9.55 -6.24 20.09
CA ARG A 92 10.46 -6.48 18.98
C ARG A 92 9.82 -5.91 17.73
N LEU A 93 10.57 -5.13 16.95
CA LEU A 93 10.12 -4.66 15.66
C LEU A 93 10.44 -5.71 14.61
N HIS A 94 9.42 -6.10 13.85
CA HIS A 94 9.61 -6.98 12.72
C HIS A 94 9.55 -6.16 11.43
N HIS A 95 10.67 -6.10 10.73
CA HIS A 95 10.80 -5.37 9.47
C HIS A 95 10.45 -6.28 8.31
N CYS A 96 9.38 -5.93 7.61
CA CYS A 96 8.89 -6.66 6.45
C CYS A 96 8.83 -5.72 5.25
N HIS A 97 9.87 -5.77 4.42
CA HIS A 97 9.94 -4.94 3.23
C HIS A 97 9.59 -5.75 1.98
N TYR A 98 8.65 -5.24 1.20
CA TYR A 98 8.20 -5.85 -0.04
C TYR A 98 8.53 -4.95 -1.23
N LYS A 99 9.00 -5.59 -2.30
CA LYS A 99 9.11 -4.97 -3.62
C LYS A 99 7.94 -5.46 -4.45
N CYS A 100 7.06 -4.55 -4.83
CA CYS A 100 5.91 -4.82 -5.67
C CYS A 100 6.18 -4.28 -7.06
N THR A 101 6.19 -5.15 -8.05
CA THR A 101 6.35 -4.77 -9.45
C THR A 101 5.02 -4.85 -10.16
N ILE A 102 4.57 -3.73 -10.71
CA ILE A 102 3.30 -3.58 -11.41
C ILE A 102 3.60 -3.48 -12.90
N TYR A 103 3.10 -4.44 -13.68
CA TYR A 103 3.14 -4.41 -15.13
C TYR A 103 1.76 -4.01 -15.63
N TYR A 104 1.67 -3.01 -16.52
CA TYR A 104 0.39 -2.55 -17.04
C TYR A 104 0.51 -1.92 -18.43
N ASP A 105 -0.60 -1.93 -19.16
CA ASP A 105 -0.73 -1.26 -20.45
C ASP A 105 -1.35 0.13 -20.22
N LYS A 106 -0.54 1.19 -20.37
CA LYS A 106 -0.96 2.59 -20.25
C LYS A 106 -1.52 3.09 -21.57
N THR A 107 -2.80 3.41 -21.60
CA THR A 107 -3.46 4.00 -22.78
C THR A 107 -3.80 5.46 -22.51
N ILE A 108 -3.15 6.36 -23.23
CA ILE A 108 -3.41 7.80 -23.19
C ILE A 108 -4.21 8.17 -24.42
N ARG A 109 -5.40 8.74 -24.20
CA ARG A 109 -6.27 9.26 -25.25
C ARG A 109 -6.45 10.75 -25.04
N ALA A 110 -6.15 11.55 -26.05
CA ALA A 110 -6.59 12.93 -26.10
C ALA A 110 -7.54 13.11 -27.28
N TYR A 111 -8.65 13.78 -27.05
CA TYR A 111 -9.64 14.08 -28.09
C TYR A 111 -9.48 15.49 -28.65
N TRP A 112 -8.79 16.38 -27.92
CA TRP A 112 -8.54 17.78 -28.28
C TRP A 112 -7.13 18.19 -27.84
N PRO A 113 -6.40 19.09 -28.55
CA PRO A 113 -6.73 19.78 -29.81
C PRO A 113 -6.53 18.93 -31.07
N VAL A 114 -5.72 17.88 -31.00
CA VAL A 114 -5.54 16.90 -32.08
C VAL A 114 -5.77 15.51 -31.48
N PRO A 115 -6.69 14.71 -32.04
CA PRO A 115 -7.00 13.42 -31.47
C PRO A 115 -5.81 12.48 -31.63
N PHE A 116 -5.34 11.92 -30.52
CA PHE A 116 -4.32 10.88 -30.54
C PHE A 116 -4.63 9.80 -29.52
N THR A 117 -4.23 8.57 -29.83
CA THR A 117 -4.29 7.44 -28.92
C THR A 117 -2.92 6.79 -28.92
N HIS A 118 -2.34 6.66 -27.74
CA HIS A 118 -1.06 6.00 -27.55
C HIS A 118 -1.21 4.94 -26.47
N THR A 119 -0.78 3.72 -26.78
CA THR A 119 -0.75 2.60 -25.84
C THR A 119 0.70 2.19 -25.66
N ASP A 120 1.16 2.15 -24.42
CA ASP A 120 2.52 1.80 -24.05
C ASP A 120 2.52 0.75 -22.93
N GLN A 121 3.49 -0.16 -22.96
CA GLN A 121 3.67 -1.16 -21.91
C GLN A 121 4.63 -0.60 -20.87
N SER A 122 4.09 -0.24 -19.72
CA SER A 122 4.86 0.39 -18.65
C SER A 122 4.99 -0.57 -17.46
N GLN A 123 6.07 -0.38 -16.71
CA GLN A 123 6.32 -1.09 -15.48
C GLN A 123 6.65 -0.08 -14.39
N GLU A 124 6.06 -0.28 -13.21
CA GLU A 124 6.31 0.55 -12.03
C GLU A 124 6.71 -0.35 -10.85
N VAL A 125 7.65 0.12 -10.04
CA VAL A 125 8.14 -0.61 -8.86
C VAL A 125 7.82 0.22 -7.63
N VAL A 126 7.05 -0.38 -6.72
CA VAL A 126 6.62 0.22 -5.47
C VAL A 126 7.22 -0.57 -4.31
N TYR A 127 7.84 0.13 -3.37
CA TYR A 127 8.33 -0.47 -2.12
C TYR A 127 7.30 -0.23 -1.03
N ILE A 128 6.89 -1.30 -0.35
CA ILE A 128 5.89 -1.26 0.71
C ILE A 128 6.47 -1.90 1.96
N ASP A 129 6.34 -1.16 3.06
CA ASP A 129 6.79 -1.58 4.38
C ASP A 129 5.59 -2.06 5.18
N LYS A 130 5.67 -3.28 5.71
CA LYS A 130 4.64 -3.92 6.53
C LYS A 130 5.20 -4.28 7.89
N ASP A 131 5.76 -3.28 8.54
CA ASP A 131 6.36 -3.46 9.85
C ASP A 131 5.27 -3.76 10.89
N HIS A 132 5.61 -4.62 11.84
CA HIS A 132 4.74 -4.93 12.98
C HIS A 132 5.53 -5.03 14.27
N LEU A 133 4.88 -4.70 15.37
CA LEU A 133 5.48 -4.78 16.70
C LEU A 133 5.00 -6.06 17.38
N ILE A 134 5.94 -6.91 17.79
CA ILE A 134 5.65 -8.14 18.54
C ILE A 134 6.02 -7.89 19.99
N ARG A 135 5.06 -8.02 20.92
CA ARG A 135 5.36 -7.85 22.35
C ARG A 135 6.35 -8.92 22.84
N CYS A 136 7.37 -8.52 23.60
CA CYS A 136 8.37 -9.46 24.13
C CYS A 136 7.86 -10.25 25.33
N ALA A 137 6.91 -9.67 26.08
CA ALA A 137 6.35 -10.27 27.28
C ALA A 137 4.88 -9.83 27.43
N GLY A 138 4.01 -10.79 27.72
CA GLY A 138 2.57 -10.61 27.96
C GLY A 138 1.98 -11.91 28.52
N PRO A 139 0.81 -11.87 29.18
CA PRO A 139 0.15 -13.10 29.59
C PRO A 139 -0.16 -13.95 28.34
N ALA A 140 0.26 -15.22 28.35
CA ALA A 140 -0.12 -16.17 27.31
C ALA A 140 -1.65 -16.22 27.24
N MET A 141 -2.20 -16.10 26.04
CA MET A 141 -3.62 -16.31 25.81
C MET A 141 -3.98 -17.73 26.29
N GLN A 142 -4.87 -17.82 27.28
CA GLN A 142 -5.30 -19.07 27.90
C GLN A 142 -6.28 -19.83 26.99
#